data_AF-A0A967Q4U0-F1
#
_entry.id   AF-A0A967Q4U0-F1
#
_cell.length_a   1.000
_cell.length_b   1.000
_cell.length_c   1.000
_cell.angle_alpha   90.00
_cell.angle_beta   90.00
_cell.angle_gamma   90.00
#
_symmetry.space_group_name_H-M   'P 1'
#
loop_
_entity.id
_entity.type
_entity.pdbx_description
1 polymer ?
#
loop_
_entity_poly.entity_id
_entity_poly.type
_entity_poly.pdbx_seq_one_letter_code
_entity_poly.pdbx_strand_id
1 'polypeptide(L)'
;GSGKTRALTRRVAWLIREHGVAPRQILAVTFTNKAAGEMRERVEELLGSAEGLWVSTFHSACVRILRQDISRLGYDSHFTIYDDQDQEKLLKQVLKDMNIPEKSLKPRA
;
A
#
# COMPACT_ATOMS: atom_id res chain seq x y z
N GLY A 1 -14.47 -19.43 5.06
CA GLY A 1 -14.40 -19.41 3.59
C GLY A 1 -15.71 -19.00 2.95
N SER A 2 -16.18 -17.76 3.14
CA SER A 2 -17.46 -17.28 2.58
C SER A 2 -17.36 -16.74 1.14
N GLY A 3 -16.26 -17.02 0.44
CA GLY A 3 -16.09 -16.62 -0.97
C GLY A 3 -15.81 -15.13 -1.22
N LYS A 4 -15.52 -14.32 -0.19
CA LYS A 4 -15.27 -12.86 -0.31
C LYS A 4 -14.29 -12.49 -1.43
N THR A 5 -13.13 -13.15 -1.49
CA THR A 5 -12.12 -12.88 -2.52
C THR A 5 -12.65 -13.19 -3.93
N ARG A 6 -13.41 -14.28 -4.09
CA ARG A 6 -14.02 -14.65 -5.38
C ARG A 6 -15.09 -13.63 -5.80
N ALA A 7 -15.86 -13.11 -4.86
CA ALA A 7 -16.85 -12.08 -5.14
C ALA A 7 -16.18 -10.78 -5.61
N LEU A 8 -15.10 -10.35 -4.94
CA LEU A 8 -14.37 -9.14 -5.31
C LEU A 8 -13.71 -9.24 -6.69
N THR A 9 -13.00 -10.33 -6.99
CA THR A 9 -12.34 -10.48 -8.30
C THR A 9 -13.34 -10.52 -9.44
N ARG A 10 -14.47 -11.21 -9.25
CA ARG A 10 -15.57 -11.22 -10.23
C ARG A 10 -16.24 -9.86 -10.39
N ARG A 11 -16.41 -9.09 -9.30
CA ARG A 11 -16.94 -7.72 -9.39
C ARG A 11 -16.04 -6.82 -10.22
N VAL A 12 -14.73 -6.89 -10.04
CA VAL A 12 -13.77 -6.12 -10.86
C VAL A 12 -13.89 -6.50 -12.33
N ALA A 13 -13.87 -7.81 -12.65
CA ALA A 13 -14.00 -8.27 -14.02
C ALA A 13 -15.32 -7.85 -14.67
N TRP A 14 -16.42 -7.90 -13.90
CA TRP A 14 -17.74 -7.48 -14.34
C TRP A 14 -17.83 -5.98 -14.64
N LEU A 15 -17.24 -5.12 -13.80
CA LEU A 15 -17.18 -3.68 -14.06
C LEU A 15 -16.43 -3.36 -15.36
N ILE A 16 -15.38 -4.11 -15.66
CA ILE A 16 -14.57 -3.90 -16.87
C ILE A 16 -15.34 -4.40 -18.11
N ARG A 17 -15.85 -5.63 -18.07
CA ARG A 17 -16.48 -6.26 -19.25
C ARG A 17 -17.87 -5.72 -19.56
N GLU A 18 -18.73 -5.65 -18.56
CA GLU A 18 -20.15 -5.34 -18.76
C GLU A 18 -20.42 -3.83 -18.72
N HIS A 19 -19.62 -3.08 -17.95
CA HIS A 19 -19.79 -1.63 -17.78
C HIS A 19 -18.73 -0.79 -18.48
N GLY A 20 -17.74 -1.40 -19.14
CA GLY A 20 -16.69 -0.70 -19.88
C GLY A 20 -15.81 0.20 -19.00
N VAL A 21 -15.77 -0.03 -17.69
CA VAL A 21 -14.92 0.75 -16.78
C VAL A 21 -13.46 0.50 -17.12
N ALA A 22 -12.69 1.56 -17.36
CA ALA A 22 -11.28 1.40 -17.68
C ALA A 22 -10.53 0.86 -16.44
N PRO A 23 -9.62 -0.15 -16.56
CA PRO A 23 -8.93 -0.75 -15.42
C PRO A 23 -8.23 0.27 -14.50
N ARG A 24 -7.67 1.33 -15.08
CA ARG A 24 -7.01 2.45 -14.38
C ARG A 24 -7.93 3.26 -13.46
N GLN A 25 -9.25 3.11 -13.57
CA GLN A 25 -10.24 3.77 -12.70
C GLN A 25 -10.65 2.88 -11.51
N ILE A 26 -10.09 1.67 -11.40
CA ILE A 26 -10.39 0.72 -10.33
C ILE A 26 -9.16 0.57 -9.42
N LEU A 27 -9.37 0.81 -8.12
CA LEU A 27 -8.41 0.53 -7.06
C LEU A 27 -8.94 -0.59 -6.17
N ALA A 28 -8.19 -1.68 -6.09
CA ALA A 28 -8.41 -2.79 -5.17
C ALA A 28 -7.29 -2.83 -4.13
N VAL A 29 -7.65 -2.71 -2.86
CA VAL A 29 -6.71 -2.62 -1.74
C VAL A 29 -6.80 -3.86 -0.86
N THR A 30 -5.65 -4.39 -0.44
CA THR A 30 -5.55 -5.52 0.49
C THR A 30 -4.60 -5.18 1.66
N PHE A 31 -4.55 -6.06 2.67
CA PHE A 31 -3.67 -5.88 3.83
C PHE A 31 -2.27 -6.45 3.63
N THR A 32 -2.08 -7.41 2.73
CA THR A 32 -0.79 -8.10 2.54
C THR A 32 -0.42 -8.15 1.08
N ASN A 33 0.89 -8.12 0.79
CA ASN A 33 1.41 -8.25 -0.57
C ASN A 33 0.95 -9.56 -1.23
N LYS A 34 0.91 -10.65 -0.45
CA LYS A 34 0.40 -11.94 -0.93
C LYS A 34 -1.06 -11.85 -1.39
N ALA A 35 -1.93 -11.23 -0.60
CA ALA A 35 -3.34 -11.08 -0.97
C ALA A 35 -3.52 -10.15 -2.19
N ALA A 36 -2.71 -9.10 -2.32
CA ALA A 36 -2.69 -8.26 -3.52
C ALA A 36 -2.27 -9.06 -4.76
N GLY A 37 -1.20 -9.86 -4.66
CA GLY A 37 -0.73 -10.74 -5.73
C GLY A 37 -1.79 -11.75 -6.17
N GLU A 38 -2.34 -12.52 -5.22
CA GLU A 38 -3.39 -13.49 -5.49
C GLU A 38 -4.65 -12.85 -6.11
N MET A 39 -5.02 -11.64 -5.68
CA MET A 39 -6.15 -10.91 -6.26
C MET A 39 -5.85 -10.49 -7.70
N ARG A 40 -4.63 -10.02 -7.98
CA ARG A 40 -4.19 -9.63 -9.32
C ARG A 40 -4.23 -10.81 -10.28
N GLU A 41 -3.60 -11.92 -9.91
CA GLU A 41 -3.59 -13.16 -10.71
C GLU A 41 -5.00 -13.61 -11.07
N ARG A 42 -5.92 -13.64 -10.10
CA ARG A 42 -7.31 -14.03 -10.35
C ARG A 42 -8.07 -13.09 -11.27
N VAL A 43 -7.80 -11.78 -11.23
CA VAL A 43 -8.43 -10.84 -12.16
C VAL A 43 -7.83 -11.02 -13.56
N GLU A 44 -6.54 -11.26 -13.65
CA GLU A 44 -5.83 -11.53 -14.90
C GLU A 44 -6.32 -12.82 -15.56
N GLU A 45 -6.51 -13.91 -14.81
CA GLU A 45 -7.15 -15.14 -15.29
C GLU A 45 -8.55 -14.90 -15.86
N LEU A 46 -9.32 -13.99 -15.25
CA LEU A 46 -10.68 -13.68 -15.68
C LEU A 46 -10.71 -12.81 -16.94
N LEU A 47 -9.75 -11.89 -17.12
CA LEU A 47 -9.77 -10.84 -18.15
C LEU A 47 -8.74 -11.03 -19.27
N GLY A 48 -7.75 -11.90 -19.09
CA GLY A 48 -6.57 -12.06 -19.94
C GLY A 48 -5.44 -11.07 -19.64
N SER A 49 -5.75 -9.93 -19.01
CA SER A 49 -4.78 -8.94 -18.55
C SER A 49 -5.33 -8.16 -17.37
N ALA A 50 -4.46 -7.86 -16.39
CA ALA A 50 -4.73 -6.92 -15.29
C ALA A 50 -3.92 -5.61 -15.45
N GLU A 51 -3.54 -5.28 -16.69
CA GLU A 51 -2.80 -4.05 -16.99
C GLU A 51 -3.64 -2.81 -16.66
N GLY A 52 -2.98 -1.78 -16.10
CA GLY A 52 -3.63 -0.55 -15.67
C GLY A 52 -4.42 -0.65 -14.37
N LEU A 53 -4.83 -1.85 -13.94
CA LEU A 53 -5.55 -2.06 -12.67
C LEU A 53 -4.64 -1.81 -11.47
N TRP A 54 -5.12 -1.05 -10.49
CA TRP A 54 -4.40 -0.85 -9.24
C TRP A 54 -4.80 -1.92 -8.23
N VAL A 55 -3.98 -2.96 -8.10
CA VAL A 55 -4.09 -3.96 -7.04
C VAL A 55 -2.88 -3.85 -6.14
N SER A 56 -3.08 -3.46 -4.88
CA SER A 56 -1.97 -3.09 -4.00
C SER A 56 -2.35 -3.23 -2.54
N THR A 57 -1.35 -3.13 -1.64
CA THR A 57 -1.65 -2.91 -0.23
C THR A 57 -1.99 -1.45 0.04
N PHE A 58 -2.56 -1.16 1.22
CA PHE A 58 -2.75 0.23 1.66
C PHE A 58 -1.45 1.04 1.58
N HIS A 59 -0.35 0.49 2.10
CA HIS A 59 0.96 1.16 2.07
C HIS A 59 1.44 1.41 0.65
N SER A 60 1.39 0.40 -0.22
CA SER A 60 1.81 0.54 -1.63
C SER A 60 0.98 1.59 -2.38
N ALA A 61 -0.34 1.64 -2.13
CA ALA A 61 -1.22 2.65 -2.71
C ALA A 61 -0.84 4.08 -2.25
N CYS A 62 -0.70 4.27 -0.94
CA CYS A 62 -0.31 5.56 -0.36
C CYS A 62 1.06 6.02 -0.86
N VAL A 63 2.06 5.13 -0.88
CA VAL A 63 3.39 5.44 -1.40
C VAL A 63 3.30 5.88 -2.85
N ARG A 64 2.57 5.17 -3.71
CA ARG A 64 2.41 5.57 -5.13
C ARG A 64 1.81 6.97 -5.28
N ILE A 65 0.76 7.29 -4.51
CA ILE A 65 0.13 8.62 -4.52
C ILE A 65 1.13 9.69 -4.08
N LEU A 66 1.86 9.44 -2.98
CA LEU A 66 2.86 10.39 -2.47
C LEU A 66 4.02 10.57 -3.45
N ARG A 67 4.56 9.49 -4.03
CA ARG A 67 5.62 9.58 -5.05
C ARG A 67 5.21 10.45 -6.25
N GLN A 68 3.93 10.49 -6.58
CA GLN A 68 3.41 11.25 -7.71
C GLN A 68 3.17 12.73 -7.37
N ASP A 69 2.58 13.03 -6.21
CA ASP A 69 2.00 14.35 -5.94
C ASP A 69 2.47 15.03 -4.64
N ILE A 70 3.37 14.42 -3.85
CA ILE A 70 3.77 14.98 -2.54
C ILE A 70 4.52 16.32 -2.64
N SER A 71 5.09 16.65 -3.80
CA SER A 71 5.75 17.95 -4.03
C SER A 71 4.81 19.14 -3.84
N ARG A 72 3.49 18.94 -3.99
CA ARG A 72 2.46 19.94 -3.72
C ARG A 72 2.38 20.35 -2.24
N LEU A 73 2.91 19.50 -1.34
CA LEU A 73 3.00 19.75 0.09
C LEU A 73 4.38 20.28 0.50
N GLY A 74 5.29 20.51 -0.45
CA GLY A 74 6.66 20.97 -0.19
C GLY A 74 7.65 19.85 0.18
N TYR A 75 7.28 18.58 0.00
CA TYR A 75 8.19 17.46 0.24
C TYR A 75 8.82 16.93 -1.05
N ASP A 76 10.00 16.34 -0.92
CA ASP A 76 10.67 15.64 -2.01
C ASP A 76 9.94 14.33 -2.36
N SER A 77 9.70 14.08 -3.65
CA SER A 77 9.06 12.85 -4.13
C SER A 77 9.94 11.61 -3.96
N HIS A 78 11.23 11.76 -3.69
CA HIS A 78 12.26 10.74 -3.44
C HIS A 78 12.52 10.52 -1.94
N PHE A 79 11.56 10.84 -1.07
CA PHE A 79 11.60 10.55 0.36
C PHE A 79 11.98 9.09 0.71
N THR A 80 12.66 8.89 1.83
CA THR A 80 12.98 7.55 2.35
C THR A 80 11.85 7.07 3.27
N ILE A 81 11.49 5.79 3.17
CA ILE A 81 10.55 5.16 4.12
C ILE A 81 11.40 4.49 5.20
N TYR A 82 11.26 4.95 6.44
CA TYR A 82 11.97 4.38 7.57
C TYR A 82 11.35 3.06 7.97
N ASP A 83 12.19 2.04 8.12
CA ASP A 83 11.81 0.82 8.78
C ASP A 83 11.83 0.98 10.32
N ASP A 84 11.52 -0.08 11.04
CA ASP A 84 11.47 -0.04 12.51
C ASP A 84 12.84 0.29 13.13
N GLN A 85 13.95 -0.13 12.50
CA GLN A 85 15.29 0.15 12.99
C GLN A 85 15.67 1.61 12.78
N ASP A 86 15.33 2.18 11.62
CA ASP A 86 15.54 3.59 11.33
C ASP A 86 14.73 4.48 12.28
N GLN A 87 13.48 4.10 12.57
CA GLN A 87 12.65 4.77 13.58
C GLN A 87 13.28 4.71 14.97
N GLU A 88 13.78 3.56 15.39
CA GLU A 88 14.42 3.39 16.70
C GLU A 88 15.70 4.24 16.82
N LYS A 89 16.53 4.25 15.78
CA LYS A 89 17.75 5.08 15.73
C LYS A 89 17.42 6.57 15.82
N LEU A 90 16.43 7.03 15.04
CA LEU A 90 16.00 8.42 15.08
C LEU A 90 15.49 8.80 16.48
N LEU A 91 14.70 7.94 17.10
CA LEU A 91 14.15 8.19 18.42
C LEU A 91 15.23 8.28 19.49
N LYS A 92 16.24 7.40 19.46
CA LYS A 92 17.40 7.46 20.34
C LYS A 92 18.18 8.77 20.18
N GLN A 93 18.38 9.21 18.94
CA GLN A 93 19.04 10.48 18.66
C GLN A 93 18.27 11.67 19.24
N VAL A 94 16.94 11.71 19.06
CA VAL A 94 16.08 12.77 19.61
C VAL A 94 16.14 12.80 21.15
N LEU A 95 16.09 11.65 21.82
CA LEU A 95 16.17 11.61 23.28
C LEU A 95 17.51 12.11 23.80
N LYS A 96 18.61 11.73 23.12
CA LYS A 96 19.95 12.21 23.43
C LYS A 96 20.03 13.72 23.30
N ASP A 97 19.51 14.29 22.21
CA ASP A 97 19.51 15.74 21.97
C ASP A 97 18.67 16.51 22.99
N MET A 98 17.65 15.85 23.57
CA MET A 98 16.81 16.39 24.65
C MET A 98 17.34 16.11 26.07
N ASN A 99 18.50 15.48 26.23
CA ASN A 99 19.03 15.00 27.52
C ASN A 99 18.07 14.07 28.30
N ILE A 100 17.24 13.30 27.59
CA ILE A 100 16.33 12.32 28.18
C ILE A 100 17.02 10.96 28.19
N PRO A 101 17.11 10.26 29.35
CA PRO A 101 17.72 8.93 29.42
C PRO A 101 16.98 7.91 28.53
N GLU A 102 17.72 7.12 27.74
CA GLU A 102 17.18 6.10 26.82
C GLU A 102 16.32 5.03 27.51
N LYS A 103 16.54 4.77 28.81
CA LYS A 103 15.73 3.84 29.62
C LYS A 103 14.24 4.21 29.70
N SER A 104 13.86 5.42 29.26
CA SER A 104 12.47 5.85 29.12
C SER A 104 11.75 5.22 27.93
N LEU A 105 12.48 4.69 26.94
CA LEU A 105 11.92 3.91 25.83
C LEU A 105 11.57 2.51 26.34
N LYS A 106 10.30 2.32 26.72
CA LYS A 106 9.77 0.98 26.91
C LYS A 106 9.87 0.21 25.58
N PRO A 107 10.23 -1.09 25.59
CA PRO A 107 10.14 -1.90 24.39
C PRO A 107 8.70 -1.87 23.87
N ARG A 108 8.52 -1.63 22.57
CA ARG A 108 7.20 -1.83 21.93
C ARG A 108 6.80 -3.29 22.16
N ALA A 109 5.63 -3.51 22.78
CA ALA A 109 4.99 -4.81 22.93
C ALA A 109 4.43 -5.32 21.60
#